data_AF-A0A1Y1USE4-F1
#
_entry.id   AF-A0A1Y1USE4-F1
#
_cell.length_a   1.000
_cell.length_b   1.000
_cell.length_c   1.000
_cell.angle_alpha   90.00
_cell.angle_beta   90.00
_cell.angle_gamma   90.00
#
_symmetry.space_group_name_H-M   'P 1'
#
loop_
_entity.id
_entity.type
_entity.pdbx_description
1 polymer ?
#
loop_
_entity_poly.entity_id
_entity_poly.type
_entity_poly.pdbx_seq_one_letter_code
_entity_poly.pdbx_strand_id
1 'polypeptide(L)'
;MATVGIPPSLLLLILDVHPTSWSILSSGSRTAKELEGSATISRAPVQSLGLAEFLNTLMIWLNAHLAARWGNEVVVFAAGAGTARQVYPSGLAGPSNLRSNVYQPFNMLDLELERALKSVEQEEQHLNDPPSIVSALTKALCFINRVIPQDSAESEVANTPDRLQPRIMIINATPSPTGEGEDGGSQRGGYVGMMNCVFAAQKGKVPIDVLTLPPEGGAPIFLQQAAHLTEGIYWRWNGRVGLLQYLHVSVG
;
A
#
# COMPACT_ATOMS: atom_id res chain seq x y z
N MET A 1 -33.47 18.33 -8.13
CA MET A 1 -32.47 17.40 -8.70
C MET A 1 -31.46 17.12 -7.61
N ALA A 2 -31.61 16.03 -6.85
CA ALA A 2 -30.61 15.65 -5.86
C ALA A 2 -29.37 15.18 -6.63
N THR A 3 -28.25 15.89 -6.48
CA THR A 3 -26.96 15.39 -6.92
C THR A 3 -26.73 14.08 -6.18
N VAL A 4 -26.70 12.95 -6.89
CA VAL A 4 -26.23 11.69 -6.32
C VAL A 4 -24.79 11.95 -5.90
N GLY A 5 -24.58 12.22 -4.61
CA GLY A 5 -23.28 12.53 -4.05
C GLY A 5 -22.39 11.30 -4.23
N ILE A 6 -21.17 11.51 -4.72
CA ILE A 6 -20.19 10.43 -4.82
C ILE A 6 -19.77 10.10 -3.37
N PRO A 7 -19.86 8.83 -2.94
CA PRO A 7 -19.60 8.47 -1.55
C PRO A 7 -18.15 8.75 -1.11
N PRO A 8 -17.94 9.00 0.19
CA PRO A 8 -16.59 9.15 0.75
C PRO A 8 -15.80 7.83 0.62
N SER A 9 -14.48 7.94 0.44
CA SER A 9 -13.60 6.78 0.25
C SER A 9 -12.74 6.54 1.47
N LEU A 10 -12.62 5.28 1.88
CA LEU A 10 -11.69 4.82 2.91
C LEU A 10 -10.53 4.10 2.21
N LEU A 11 -9.36 4.73 2.16
CA LEU A 11 -8.16 4.17 1.59
C LEU A 11 -7.30 3.51 2.67
N LEU A 12 -7.12 2.18 2.56
CA LEU A 12 -6.23 1.42 3.42
C LEU A 12 -4.94 1.12 2.66
N LEU A 13 -3.85 1.78 3.04
CA LEU A 13 -2.54 1.58 2.48
C LEU A 13 -1.76 0.54 3.29
N ILE A 14 -1.24 -0.49 2.63
CA ILE A 14 -0.28 -1.44 3.19
C ILE A 14 1.06 -1.18 2.53
N LEU A 15 2.00 -0.64 3.31
CA LEU A 15 3.35 -0.32 2.87
C LEU A 15 4.33 -1.40 3.32
N ASP A 16 4.96 -2.08 2.38
CA ASP A 16 6.14 -2.91 2.64
C ASP A 16 7.32 -2.02 3.01
N VAL A 17 7.84 -2.18 4.23
CA VAL A 17 8.95 -1.40 4.79
C VAL A 17 10.21 -2.24 5.02
N HIS A 18 10.29 -3.43 4.41
CA HIS A 18 11.42 -4.35 4.62
C HIS A 18 12.78 -3.69 4.25
N PRO A 19 13.72 -3.49 5.20
CA PRO A 19 14.91 -2.67 5.01
C PRO A 19 15.82 -3.16 3.89
N THR A 20 16.01 -4.47 3.77
CA THR A 20 16.84 -5.07 2.71
C THR A 20 16.26 -4.78 1.33
N SER A 21 14.94 -4.77 1.20
CA SER A 21 14.25 -4.53 -0.06
C SER A 21 14.44 -3.08 -0.51
N TRP A 22 14.28 -2.12 0.41
CA TRP A 22 14.54 -0.71 0.16
C TRP A 22 16.02 -0.40 -0.08
N SER A 23 16.93 -1.11 0.59
CA SER A 23 18.37 -1.02 0.32
C SER A 23 18.71 -1.42 -1.11
N ILE A 24 18.14 -2.54 -1.61
CA ILE A 24 18.32 -2.99 -2.99
C ILE A 24 17.75 -1.98 -4.00
N LEU A 25 16.55 -1.43 -3.74
CA LEU A 25 15.93 -0.40 -4.60
C LEU A 25 16.73 0.90 -4.64
N SER A 26 17.35 1.29 -3.52
CA SER A 26 18.20 2.48 -3.44
C SER A 26 19.56 2.29 -4.10
N SER A 27 20.11 1.08 -4.06
CA SER A 27 21.44 0.77 -4.60
C SER A 27 21.48 0.71 -6.13
N GLY A 28 20.32 0.82 -6.80
CA GLY A 28 20.22 0.78 -8.25
C GLY A 28 20.75 -0.53 -8.82
N SER A 29 19.98 -1.62 -8.69
CA SER A 29 20.35 -2.87 -9.34
C SER A 29 20.41 -2.69 -10.86
N ARG A 30 21.62 -2.89 -11.43
CA ARG A 30 22.08 -3.27 -12.80
C ARG A 30 21.36 -2.73 -14.05
N THR A 31 20.45 -1.79 -13.93
CA THR A 31 19.51 -1.35 -14.97
C THR A 31 20.11 -0.45 -16.05
N ALA A 32 21.36 0.00 -15.93
CA ALA A 32 22.01 0.72 -17.01
C ALA A 32 22.36 -0.17 -18.22
N LYS A 33 22.50 -1.50 -18.05
CA LYS A 33 23.04 -2.37 -19.11
C LYS A 33 22.03 -3.28 -19.81
N GLU A 34 20.90 -3.66 -19.18
CA GLU A 34 19.96 -4.62 -19.78
C GLU A 34 18.75 -3.99 -20.47
N LEU A 35 18.36 -2.75 -20.12
CA LEU A 35 17.22 -2.07 -20.74
C LEU A 35 17.56 -1.30 -22.04
N GLU A 36 18.83 -1.30 -22.47
CA GLU A 36 19.29 -0.69 -23.73
C GLU A 36 18.79 -1.44 -24.98
N GLY A 37 18.21 -2.65 -24.84
CA GLY A 37 17.74 -3.46 -25.96
C GLY A 37 16.38 -3.09 -26.58
N SER A 38 15.60 -2.20 -25.97
CA SER A 38 14.25 -1.82 -26.47
C SER A 38 14.19 -0.34 -26.86
N ALA A 39 14.54 -0.06 -28.11
CA ALA A 39 14.81 1.28 -28.64
C ALA A 39 13.61 2.24 -28.74
N THR A 40 12.40 1.86 -28.29
CA THR A 40 11.19 2.71 -28.40
C THR A 40 10.70 3.32 -27.09
N ILE A 41 11.23 2.92 -25.92
CA ILE A 41 10.77 3.41 -24.59
C ILE A 41 11.81 4.32 -23.89
N SER A 42 13.03 4.42 -24.42
CA SER A 42 14.17 5.06 -23.74
C SER A 42 14.30 6.57 -23.94
N ARG A 43 13.51 7.36 -23.21
CA ARG A 43 13.81 8.80 -22.98
C ARG A 43 13.90 9.21 -21.51
N ALA A 44 13.33 8.43 -20.59
CA ALA A 44 13.35 8.77 -19.17
C ALA A 44 14.52 8.08 -18.44
N PRO A 45 15.28 8.80 -17.58
CA PRO A 45 16.39 8.23 -16.84
C PRO A 45 15.91 7.14 -15.86
N VAL A 46 16.77 6.15 -15.62
CA VAL A 46 16.60 5.15 -14.57
C VAL A 46 16.69 5.85 -13.22
N GLN A 47 15.76 5.56 -12.31
CA GLN A 47 15.68 6.17 -10.99
C GLN A 47 16.03 5.13 -9.92
N SER A 48 17.04 5.40 -9.10
CA SER A 48 17.21 4.73 -7.81
C SER A 48 16.13 5.25 -6.87
N LEU A 49 15.43 4.36 -6.16
CA LEU A 49 14.32 4.76 -5.29
C LEU A 49 14.66 4.46 -3.83
N GLY A 50 15.02 5.50 -3.08
CA GLY A 50 15.16 5.41 -1.63
C GLY A 50 13.81 5.50 -0.92
N LEU A 51 13.71 4.90 0.27
CA LEU A 51 12.49 4.96 1.09
C LEU A 51 12.07 6.40 1.39
N ALA A 52 13.00 7.29 1.74
CA ALA A 52 12.66 8.69 2.04
C ALA A 52 12.08 9.45 0.83
N GLU A 53 12.63 9.25 -0.37
CA GLU A 53 12.12 9.87 -1.61
C GLU A 53 10.74 9.31 -1.98
N PHE A 54 10.57 8.00 -1.82
CA PHE A 54 9.29 7.34 -1.98
C PHE A 54 8.23 7.90 -1.01
N LEU A 55 8.57 8.04 0.27
CA LEU A 55 7.66 8.54 1.30
C LEU A 55 7.21 9.97 1.04
N ASN A 56 8.10 10.84 0.53
CA ASN A 56 7.71 12.19 0.11
C ASN A 56 6.64 12.15 -0.99
N THR A 57 6.84 11.29 -1.99
CA THR A 57 5.87 11.10 -3.07
C THR A 57 4.55 10.51 -2.56
N LEU A 58 4.65 9.57 -1.63
CA LEU A 58 3.51 8.92 -0.98
C LEU A 58 2.68 9.92 -0.16
N MET A 59 3.33 10.78 0.64
CA MET A 59 2.65 11.81 1.43
C MET A 59 1.88 12.78 0.55
N ILE A 60 2.48 13.23 -0.57
CA ILE A 60 1.80 14.08 -1.55
C ILE A 60 0.53 13.39 -2.07
N TRP A 61 0.64 12.10 -2.41
CA TRP A 61 -0.47 11.32 -2.91
C TRP A 61 -1.57 11.09 -1.86
N LEU A 62 -1.22 10.77 -0.62
CA LEU A 62 -2.20 10.60 0.47
C LEU A 62 -2.90 11.92 0.81
N ASN A 63 -2.17 13.03 0.85
CA ASN A 63 -2.74 14.35 1.05
C ASN A 63 -3.66 14.74 -0.10
N ALA A 64 -3.32 14.39 -1.35
CA ALA A 64 -4.20 14.58 -2.50
C ALA A 64 -5.48 13.74 -2.38
N HIS A 65 -5.40 12.49 -1.91
CA HIS A 65 -6.58 11.65 -1.65
C HIS A 65 -7.49 12.27 -0.58
N LEU A 66 -6.93 12.72 0.54
CA LEU A 66 -7.68 13.40 1.60
C LEU A 66 -8.28 14.74 1.11
N ALA A 67 -7.61 15.45 0.20
CA ALA A 67 -8.10 16.69 -0.41
C ALA A 67 -9.22 16.45 -1.44
N ALA A 68 -9.26 15.27 -2.06
CA ALA A 68 -10.13 14.99 -3.20
C ALA A 68 -11.62 15.04 -2.84
N ARG A 69 -11.99 14.54 -1.64
CA ARG A 69 -13.37 14.62 -1.14
C ARG A 69 -13.42 14.78 0.38
N TRP A 70 -14.41 15.54 0.82
CA TRP A 70 -14.78 15.63 2.24
C TRP A 70 -15.24 14.26 2.73
N GLY A 71 -14.72 13.83 3.88
CA GLY A 71 -14.99 12.50 4.44
C GLY A 71 -14.08 11.39 3.91
N ASN A 72 -13.14 11.68 3.00
CA ASN A 72 -12.11 10.69 2.66
C ASN A 72 -11.24 10.42 3.88
N GLU A 73 -10.96 9.15 4.12
CA GLU A 73 -10.15 8.67 5.22
C GLU A 73 -8.98 7.83 4.71
N VAL A 74 -7.86 7.93 5.40
CA VAL A 74 -6.65 7.16 5.10
C VAL A 74 -6.27 6.37 6.34
N VAL A 75 -5.91 5.11 6.14
CA VAL A 75 -5.30 4.26 7.16
C VAL A 75 -4.05 3.64 6.56
N VAL A 76 -2.94 3.68 7.28
CA VAL A 76 -1.67 3.15 6.80
C VAL A 76 -1.19 2.05 7.74
N PHE A 77 -0.85 0.91 7.17
CA PHE A 77 -0.21 -0.22 7.82
C PHE A 77 1.19 -0.40 7.24
N ALA A 78 2.19 -0.58 8.10
CA ALA A 78 3.53 -0.98 7.72
C ALA A 78 3.67 -2.50 7.87
N ALA A 79 4.15 -3.16 6.82
CA ALA A 79 4.54 -4.56 6.81
C ALA A 79 6.08 -4.63 6.82
N GLY A 80 6.65 -4.88 8.00
CA GLY A 80 8.08 -5.06 8.20
C GLY A 80 8.47 -6.53 8.26
N ALA A 81 9.71 -6.80 8.65
CA ALA A 81 10.24 -8.15 8.78
C ALA A 81 9.57 -8.88 9.96
N GLY A 82 8.72 -9.88 9.66
CA GLY A 82 7.98 -10.64 10.68
C GLY A 82 6.90 -9.85 11.45
N THR A 83 6.74 -8.54 11.21
CA THR A 83 5.82 -7.68 11.95
C THR A 83 4.91 -6.87 11.04
N ALA A 84 3.69 -6.61 11.50
CA ALA A 84 2.75 -5.71 10.83
C ALA A 84 2.19 -4.72 11.85
N ARG A 85 2.24 -3.43 11.57
CA ARG A 85 1.82 -2.37 12.52
C ARG A 85 0.94 -1.34 11.81
N GLN A 86 -0.12 -0.90 12.47
CA GLN A 86 -0.86 0.29 12.02
C GLN A 86 -0.01 1.52 12.36
N VAL A 87 0.42 2.26 11.35
CA VAL A 87 1.24 3.47 11.52
C VAL A 87 0.39 4.73 11.56
N TYR A 88 -0.74 4.74 10.85
CA TYR A 88 -1.71 5.83 10.88
C TYR A 88 -3.15 5.30 10.79
N PRO A 89 -4.11 5.83 11.56
CA PRO A 89 -3.90 6.71 12.72
C PRO A 89 -3.16 5.96 13.84
N SER A 90 -2.24 6.62 14.53
CA SER A 90 -1.37 6.00 15.54
C SER A 90 -2.09 5.69 16.86
N GLY A 91 -3.26 6.30 17.11
CA GLY A 91 -4.02 6.19 18.36
C GLY A 91 -3.34 6.86 19.58
N LEU A 92 -2.18 7.49 19.37
CA LEU A 92 -1.47 8.27 20.38
C LEU A 92 -2.05 9.69 20.47
N ALA A 93 -1.77 10.40 21.56
CA ALA A 93 -2.15 11.79 21.69
C ALA A 93 -1.61 12.60 20.48
N GLY A 94 -2.49 13.35 19.82
CA GLY A 94 -2.17 14.08 18.61
C GLY A 94 -0.95 15.00 18.80
N PRO A 95 -0.18 15.28 17.74
CA PRO A 95 1.03 16.07 17.85
C PRO A 95 0.72 17.47 18.41
N SER A 96 1.51 17.93 19.39
CA SER A 96 1.33 19.24 20.03
C SER A 96 1.75 20.41 19.15
N ASN A 97 2.60 20.17 18.14
CA ASN A 97 3.14 21.18 17.23
C ASN A 97 2.41 21.17 15.88
N LEU A 98 1.11 21.46 15.91
CA LEU A 98 0.33 21.61 14.69
C LEU A 98 0.52 23.01 14.07
N ARG A 99 0.84 23.08 12.78
CA ARG A 99 0.95 24.34 12.04
C ARG A 99 -0.45 24.91 11.84
N SER A 100 -0.71 26.10 12.39
CA SER A 100 -2.04 26.74 12.33
C SER A 100 -2.52 27.08 10.90
N ASN A 101 -1.61 27.20 9.94
CA ASN A 101 -1.91 27.63 8.57
C ASN A 101 -2.04 26.46 7.57
N VAL A 102 -2.01 25.21 8.04
CA VAL A 102 -2.11 24.01 7.20
C VAL A 102 -3.37 23.26 7.59
N TYR A 103 -4.00 22.61 6.61
CA TYR A 103 -5.13 21.73 6.86
C TYR A 103 -4.72 20.63 7.87
N GLN A 104 -5.40 20.60 9.01
CA GLN A 104 -4.97 19.82 10.19
C GLN A 104 -4.79 18.32 9.89
N PRO A 105 -5.69 17.65 9.14
CA PRO A 105 -5.50 16.25 8.77
C PRO A 105 -4.22 15.95 8.00
N PHE A 106 -3.77 16.86 7.11
CA PHE A 106 -2.51 16.66 6.39
C PHE A 106 -1.32 16.73 7.34
N ASN A 107 -1.31 17.73 8.22
CA ASN A 107 -0.22 17.89 9.16
C ASN A 107 -0.19 16.76 10.21
N MET A 108 -1.34 16.23 10.62
CA MET A 108 -1.41 15.04 11.46
C MET A 108 -0.88 13.80 10.74
N LEU A 109 -1.34 13.57 9.50
CA LEU A 109 -0.87 12.45 8.69
C LEU A 109 0.65 12.49 8.50
N ASP A 110 1.20 13.62 8.06
CA ASP A 110 2.63 13.77 7.78
C ASP A 110 3.47 13.52 9.04
N LEU A 111 3.11 14.13 10.18
CA LEU A 111 3.85 14.00 11.44
C LEU A 111 3.73 12.61 12.06
N GLU A 112 2.55 11.99 12.01
CA GLU A 112 2.35 10.65 12.56
C GLU A 112 3.03 9.59 11.70
N LEU A 113 2.90 9.68 10.37
CA LEU A 113 3.51 8.74 9.45
C LEU A 113 5.04 8.78 9.56
N GLU A 114 5.65 9.97 9.57
CA GLU A 114 7.10 10.10 9.73
C GLU A 114 7.58 9.53 11.07
N ARG A 115 6.88 9.84 12.17
CA ARG A 115 7.24 9.32 13.51
C ARG A 115 7.09 7.80 13.59
N ALA A 116 5.99 7.26 13.07
CA ALA A 116 5.69 5.85 13.13
C ALA A 116 6.69 5.04 12.28
N LEU A 117 7.04 5.50 11.08
CA LEU A 117 8.02 4.82 10.24
C LEU A 117 9.42 4.82 10.86
N LYS A 118 9.85 5.93 11.49
CA LYS A 118 11.10 5.95 12.27
C LYS A 118 11.08 4.95 13.42
N SER A 119 9.94 4.77 14.09
CA SER A 119 9.82 3.76 15.15
C SER A 119 9.88 2.33 14.61
N VAL A 120 9.29 2.07 13.44
CA VAL A 120 9.34 0.74 12.80
C VAL A 120 10.78 0.39 12.40
N GLU A 121 11.52 1.35 11.83
CA GLU A 121 12.94 1.14 11.49
C GLU A 121 13.81 0.82 12.72
N GLN A 122 13.49 1.38 13.89
CA GLN A 122 14.21 1.09 15.14
C GLN A 122 13.85 -0.26 15.78
N GLU A 123 12.63 -0.74 15.56
CA GLU A 123 12.11 -1.98 16.14
C GLU A 123 12.45 -3.23 15.30
N GLU A 124 12.98 -3.07 14.09
CA GLU A 124 13.35 -4.15 13.18
C GLU A 124 14.53 -4.99 13.72
N GLN A 125 14.20 -6.11 14.38
CA GLN A 125 15.18 -7.04 14.96
C GLN A 125 15.44 -8.27 14.07
N HIS A 126 14.50 -8.62 13.19
CA HIS A 126 14.49 -9.89 12.45
C HIS A 126 14.58 -9.69 10.94
N LEU A 127 15.68 -9.12 10.44
CA LEU A 127 15.90 -8.82 9.01
C LEU A 127 15.84 -10.04 8.05
N ASN A 128 15.85 -11.25 8.58
CA ASN A 128 15.75 -12.49 7.81
C ASN A 128 14.31 -12.94 7.60
N ASP A 129 13.35 -12.38 8.34
CA ASP A 129 11.95 -12.75 8.23
C ASP A 129 11.31 -12.03 7.03
N PRO A 130 10.41 -12.71 6.29
CA PRO A 130 9.73 -12.09 5.17
C PRO A 130 8.80 -10.95 5.61
N PRO A 131 8.47 -10.01 4.69
CA PRO A 131 7.52 -8.94 4.97
C PRO A 131 6.15 -9.52 5.32
N SER A 132 5.57 -9.06 6.43
CA SER A 132 4.31 -9.60 6.96
C SER A 132 3.06 -8.99 6.31
N ILE A 133 2.98 -9.01 4.97
CA ILE A 133 1.87 -8.45 4.19
C ILE A 133 0.53 -9.12 4.57
N VAL A 134 0.53 -10.44 4.80
CA VAL A 134 -0.69 -11.18 5.20
C VAL A 134 -1.22 -10.68 6.55
N SER A 135 -0.34 -10.48 7.52
CA SER A 135 -0.71 -9.94 8.83
C SER A 135 -1.26 -8.52 8.72
N ALA A 136 -0.69 -7.69 7.85
CA ALA A 136 -1.20 -6.35 7.57
C ALA A 136 -2.57 -6.38 6.90
N LEU A 137 -2.79 -7.27 5.92
CA LEU A 137 -4.08 -7.48 5.26
C LEU A 137 -5.16 -7.93 6.24
N THR A 138 -4.87 -8.90 7.10
CA THR A 138 -5.81 -9.33 8.15
C THR A 138 -6.20 -8.16 9.04
N LYS A 139 -5.23 -7.33 9.48
CA LYS A 139 -5.51 -6.14 10.29
C LYS A 139 -6.35 -5.11 9.54
N ALA A 140 -6.07 -4.88 8.26
CA ALA A 140 -6.85 -3.99 7.40
C ALA A 140 -8.30 -4.47 7.24
N LEU A 141 -8.51 -5.77 6.99
CA LEU A 141 -9.85 -6.35 6.86
C LEU A 141 -10.62 -6.33 8.18
N CYS A 142 -9.96 -6.61 9.31
CA CYS A 142 -10.55 -6.45 10.64
C CYS A 142 -10.93 -4.99 10.91
N PHE A 143 -10.09 -4.04 10.49
CA PHE A 143 -10.40 -2.61 10.61
C PHE A 143 -11.64 -2.24 9.79
N ILE A 144 -11.71 -2.68 8.52
CA ILE A 144 -12.88 -2.46 7.65
C ILE A 144 -14.14 -3.02 8.30
N ASN A 145 -14.11 -4.26 8.77
CA ASN A 145 -15.27 -4.89 9.42
C ASN A 145 -15.71 -4.18 10.71
N ARG A 146 -14.78 -3.52 11.40
CA ARG A 146 -15.09 -2.72 12.59
C ARG A 146 -15.72 -1.37 12.25
N VAL A 147 -15.22 -0.70 11.20
CA VAL A 147 -15.66 0.66 10.81
C VAL A 147 -16.90 0.63 9.93
N ILE A 148 -17.09 -0.44 9.15
CA ILE A 148 -18.23 -0.63 8.26
C ILE A 148 -19.02 -1.86 8.74
N PRO A 149 -20.05 -1.67 9.57
CA PRO A 149 -20.88 -2.76 10.08
C PRO A 149 -21.62 -3.49 8.95
N GLN A 150 -21.66 -4.82 9.01
CA GLN A 150 -22.24 -5.69 7.97
C GLN A 150 -23.76 -5.47 7.75
N ASP A 151 -24.50 -4.94 8.73
CA ASP A 151 -25.93 -4.60 8.59
C ASP A 151 -26.18 -3.56 7.48
N SER A 152 -25.18 -2.72 7.19
CA SER A 152 -25.22 -1.78 6.07
C SER A 152 -24.89 -2.44 4.73
N ALA A 153 -24.33 -3.66 4.70
CA ALA A 153 -23.91 -4.38 3.50
C ALA A 153 -25.02 -5.20 2.82
N GLU A 154 -26.01 -5.67 3.58
CA GLU A 154 -27.14 -6.46 3.07
C GLU A 154 -28.38 -5.63 2.74
N SER A 155 -28.41 -4.35 3.14
CA SER A 155 -29.42 -3.42 2.67
C SER A 155 -29.14 -3.08 1.19
N GLU A 156 -29.91 -3.65 0.26
CA GLU A 156 -29.90 -3.37 -1.19
C GLU A 156 -30.23 -1.90 -1.56
N VAL A 157 -30.20 -0.98 -0.60
CA VAL A 157 -30.20 0.46 -0.83
C VAL A 157 -28.79 0.88 -1.23
N ALA A 158 -28.33 0.40 -2.38
CA ALA A 158 -26.96 0.49 -2.90
C ALA A 158 -26.47 1.92 -3.23
N ASN A 159 -27.19 2.96 -2.83
CA ASN A 159 -26.92 4.36 -3.20
C ASN A 159 -27.24 5.33 -2.05
N THR A 160 -26.91 4.98 -0.80
CA THR A 160 -26.80 6.04 0.21
C THR A 160 -25.50 6.80 -0.06
N PRO A 161 -25.55 8.13 -0.30
CA PRO A 161 -24.37 8.92 -0.69
C PRO A 161 -23.32 9.07 0.42
N ASP A 162 -23.53 8.47 1.59
CA ASP A 162 -22.71 8.65 2.80
C ASP A 162 -21.99 7.35 3.24
N ARG A 163 -22.14 6.25 2.49
CA ARG A 163 -21.46 5.00 2.83
C ARG A 163 -19.99 5.06 2.42
N LEU A 164 -19.08 4.92 3.39
CA LEU A 164 -17.65 4.80 3.14
C LEU A 164 -17.35 3.62 2.21
N GLN A 165 -16.66 3.88 1.11
CA GLN A 165 -16.19 2.87 0.17
C GLN A 165 -14.74 2.47 0.49
N PRO A 166 -14.51 1.28 1.07
CA PRO A 166 -13.17 0.82 1.39
C PRO A 166 -12.44 0.34 0.14
N ARG A 167 -11.16 0.68 0.03
CA ARG A 167 -10.23 0.18 -1.00
C ARG A 167 -8.88 -0.06 -0.35
N ILE A 168 -8.27 -1.22 -0.62
CA ILE A 168 -6.96 -1.57 -0.09
C ILE A 168 -5.93 -1.35 -1.19
N MET A 169 -4.85 -0.63 -0.89
CA MET A 169 -3.70 -0.48 -1.77
C MET A 169 -2.46 -1.11 -1.11
N ILE A 170 -1.85 -2.09 -1.77
CA ILE A 170 -0.62 -2.75 -1.34
C ILE A 170 0.54 -2.17 -2.13
N ILE A 171 1.55 -1.63 -1.44
CA ILE A 171 2.81 -1.22 -2.04
C ILE A 171 3.87 -2.24 -1.64
N ASN A 172 4.29 -3.04 -2.61
CA ASN A 172 5.25 -4.12 -2.42
C ASN A 172 6.64 -3.65 -2.86
N ALA A 173 7.59 -3.63 -1.93
CA ALA A 173 9.00 -3.29 -2.18
C ALA A 173 9.87 -4.55 -2.30
N THR A 174 9.41 -5.69 -1.80
CA THR A 174 10.16 -6.94 -1.75
C THR A 174 10.04 -7.71 -3.08
N PRO A 175 11.16 -8.04 -3.74
CA PRO A 175 11.12 -8.82 -4.97
C PRO A 175 10.67 -10.25 -4.68
N SER A 176 9.96 -10.86 -5.63
CA SER A 176 9.64 -12.29 -5.54
C SER A 176 10.94 -13.10 -5.70
N PRO A 177 11.21 -14.11 -4.85
CA PRO A 177 12.40 -14.94 -5.00
C PRO A 177 12.34 -15.67 -6.35
N THR A 178 13.32 -15.42 -7.22
CA THR A 178 13.44 -16.04 -8.55
C THR A 178 14.23 -17.35 -8.53
N GLY A 179 14.42 -17.95 -7.36
CA GLY A 179 15.24 -19.15 -7.19
C GLY A 179 14.58 -20.17 -6.30
N GLU A 180 14.74 -21.44 -6.68
CA GLU A 180 14.43 -22.68 -5.98
C GLU A 180 15.22 -22.80 -4.66
N GLY A 181 15.10 -21.80 -3.78
CA GLY A 181 15.62 -21.86 -2.42
C GLY A 181 14.70 -22.74 -1.58
N GLU A 182 15.24 -23.87 -1.14
CA GLU A 182 14.63 -24.94 -0.36
C GLU A 182 14.14 -24.49 1.03
N ASP A 183 13.17 -23.58 1.10
CA ASP A 183 12.41 -23.31 2.32
C ASP A 183 10.91 -23.29 2.02
N GLY A 184 10.44 -24.39 1.42
CA GLY A 184 9.05 -24.62 1.02
C GLY A 184 8.03 -24.63 2.17
N GLY A 185 8.46 -24.44 3.42
CA GLY A 185 7.60 -24.26 4.59
C GLY A 185 7.03 -22.83 4.72
N SER A 186 7.88 -21.80 4.59
CA SER A 186 7.47 -20.40 4.76
C SER A 186 6.58 -19.89 3.62
N GLN A 187 6.75 -20.44 2.41
CA GLN A 187 5.95 -20.05 1.23
C GLN A 187 4.54 -20.65 1.25
N ARG A 188 4.35 -21.83 1.86
CA ARG A 188 3.04 -22.49 1.99
C ARG A 188 2.15 -21.84 3.05
N GLY A 189 2.73 -21.44 4.19
CA GLY A 189 1.99 -20.71 5.22
C GLY A 189 1.53 -19.32 4.74
N GLY A 190 2.41 -18.61 4.04
CA GLY A 190 2.09 -17.29 3.47
C GLY A 190 0.98 -17.33 2.42
N TYR A 191 0.96 -18.34 1.54
CA TYR A 191 -0.05 -18.43 0.49
C TYR A 191 -1.45 -18.68 1.03
N VAL A 192 -1.63 -19.65 1.94
CA VAL A 192 -2.95 -19.96 2.51
C VAL A 192 -3.50 -18.75 3.26
N GLY A 193 -2.66 -18.07 4.05
CA GLY A 193 -3.04 -16.85 4.73
C GLY A 193 -3.42 -15.72 3.76
N MET A 194 -2.63 -15.52 2.70
CA MET A 194 -2.93 -14.53 1.65
C MET A 194 -4.28 -14.81 0.99
N MET A 195 -4.52 -16.05 0.55
CA MET A 195 -5.76 -16.44 -0.12
C MET A 195 -6.99 -16.30 0.78
N ASN A 196 -6.88 -16.62 2.07
CA ASN A 196 -7.95 -16.38 3.04
C ASN A 196 -8.30 -14.88 3.14
N CYS A 197 -7.28 -14.01 3.14
CA CYS A 197 -7.50 -12.56 3.11
C CYS A 197 -8.18 -12.11 1.80
N VAL A 198 -7.75 -12.64 0.65
CA VAL A 198 -8.34 -12.32 -0.65
C VAL A 198 -9.81 -12.74 -0.71
N PHE A 199 -10.16 -13.94 -0.24
CA PHE A 199 -11.56 -14.38 -0.21
C PHE A 199 -12.41 -13.57 0.77
N ALA A 200 -11.84 -13.15 1.91
CA ALA A 200 -12.52 -12.26 2.84
C ALA A 200 -12.76 -10.87 2.22
N ALA A 201 -11.78 -10.32 1.51
CA ALA A 201 -11.90 -9.05 0.79
C ALA A 201 -12.95 -9.15 -0.34
N GLN A 202 -12.93 -10.24 -1.11
CA GLN A 202 -13.91 -10.51 -2.17
C GLN A 202 -15.33 -10.59 -1.60
N LYS A 203 -15.54 -11.30 -0.49
CA LYS A 203 -16.83 -11.36 0.20
C LYS A 203 -17.28 -9.98 0.69
N GLY A 204 -16.34 -9.18 1.18
CA GLY A 204 -16.59 -7.80 1.62
C GLY A 204 -16.72 -6.79 0.47
N LYS A 205 -16.59 -7.21 -0.80
CA LYS A 205 -16.55 -6.33 -1.99
C LYS A 205 -15.51 -5.22 -1.87
N VAL A 206 -14.35 -5.55 -1.29
CA VAL A 206 -13.23 -4.62 -1.11
C VAL A 206 -12.17 -4.89 -2.18
N PRO A 207 -11.97 -3.96 -3.14
CA PRO A 207 -10.92 -4.11 -4.14
C PRO A 207 -9.53 -3.98 -3.51
N ILE A 208 -8.61 -4.83 -3.97
CA ILE A 208 -7.19 -4.81 -3.58
C ILE A 208 -6.36 -4.38 -4.78
N ASP A 209 -5.87 -3.15 -4.75
CA ASP A 209 -4.90 -2.66 -5.72
C ASP A 209 -3.49 -2.97 -5.25
N VAL A 210 -2.59 -3.28 -6.18
CA VAL A 210 -1.18 -3.60 -5.87
C VAL A 210 -0.26 -2.77 -6.75
N LEU A 211 0.70 -2.10 -6.13
CA LEU A 211 1.85 -1.50 -6.79
C LEU A 211 3.12 -2.25 -6.38
N THR A 212 3.74 -2.96 -7.33
CA THR A 212 5.05 -3.59 -7.14
C THR A 212 6.16 -2.63 -7.57
N LEU A 213 7.05 -2.26 -6.64
CA LEU A 213 8.17 -1.37 -6.89
C LEU A 213 9.34 -2.06 -7.58
N PRO A 214 9.79 -3.28 -7.19
CA PRO A 214 10.92 -3.92 -7.85
C PRO A 214 10.73 -4.03 -9.38
N PRO A 215 11.60 -3.37 -10.18
CA PRO A 215 11.58 -3.54 -11.62
C PRO A 215 12.15 -4.91 -12.02
N GLU A 216 12.97 -5.52 -11.16
CA GLU A 216 13.60 -6.82 -11.32
C GLU A 216 12.88 -7.92 -10.50
N GLY A 217 12.99 -9.18 -10.94
CA GLY A 217 12.32 -10.33 -10.30
C GLY A 217 10.92 -10.61 -10.87
N GLY A 218 10.45 -11.85 -10.77
CA GLY A 218 9.11 -12.23 -11.23
C GLY A 218 8.03 -11.37 -10.56
N ALA A 219 6.93 -11.10 -11.26
CA ALA A 219 5.76 -10.52 -10.60
C ALA A 219 5.28 -11.50 -9.51
N PRO A 220 5.11 -11.06 -8.25
CA PRO A 220 4.60 -11.94 -7.21
C PRO A 220 3.19 -12.42 -7.60
N ILE A 221 3.11 -13.69 -8.03
CA ILE A 221 1.90 -14.29 -8.62
C ILE A 221 0.70 -14.14 -7.67
N PHE A 222 0.93 -14.30 -6.37
CA PHE A 222 -0.11 -14.19 -5.35
C PHE A 222 -0.69 -12.78 -5.23
N LEU A 223 0.11 -11.71 -5.40
CA LEU A 223 -0.42 -10.35 -5.38
C LEU A 223 -1.16 -10.01 -6.68
N GLN A 224 -0.69 -10.54 -7.81
CA GLN A 224 -1.40 -10.41 -9.07
C GLN A 224 -2.76 -11.13 -9.02
N GLN A 225 -2.81 -12.32 -8.42
CA GLN A 225 -4.05 -13.04 -8.16
C GLN A 225 -4.96 -12.29 -7.20
N ALA A 226 -4.42 -11.70 -6.13
CA ALA A 226 -5.19 -10.90 -5.18
C ALA A 226 -5.91 -9.72 -5.87
N ALA A 227 -5.19 -8.97 -6.71
CA ALA A 227 -5.79 -7.89 -7.49
C ALA A 227 -6.86 -8.41 -8.45
N HIS A 228 -6.56 -9.47 -9.20
CA HIS A 228 -7.52 -10.01 -10.16
C HIS A 228 -8.81 -10.53 -9.51
N LEU A 229 -8.71 -11.27 -8.40
CA LEU A 229 -9.87 -11.89 -7.73
C LEU A 229 -10.75 -10.88 -6.99
N THR A 230 -10.21 -9.72 -6.64
CA THR A 230 -10.94 -8.64 -5.95
C THR A 230 -11.35 -7.51 -6.88
N GLU A 231 -11.16 -7.67 -8.20
CA GLU A 231 -11.42 -6.63 -9.21
C GLU A 231 -10.60 -5.33 -8.99
N GLY A 232 -9.43 -5.48 -8.36
CA GLY A 232 -8.44 -4.41 -8.19
C GLY A 232 -7.45 -4.33 -9.35
N ILE A 233 -6.54 -3.37 -9.25
CA ILE A 233 -5.57 -3.04 -10.30
C ILE A 233 -4.16 -3.46 -9.86
N TYR A 234 -3.46 -4.18 -10.73
CA TYR A 234 -2.05 -4.52 -10.54
C TYR A 234 -1.16 -3.61 -11.40
N TRP A 235 -0.29 -2.86 -10.75
CA TRP A 235 0.74 -2.03 -11.36
C TRP A 235 2.13 -2.54 -11.00
N ARG A 236 3.02 -2.51 -12.00
CA ARG A 236 4.45 -2.75 -11.82
C ARG A 236 5.21 -1.50 -12.23
N TRP A 237 6.05 -1.01 -11.33
CA TRP A 237 6.93 0.11 -11.61
C TRP A 237 8.03 -0.33 -12.58
N ASN A 238 8.33 0.51 -13.57
CA ASN A 238 9.30 0.24 -14.62
C ASN A 238 10.72 0.72 -14.30
N GLY A 239 10.99 1.18 -13.07
CA GLY A 239 12.29 1.70 -12.64
C GLY A 239 12.64 3.09 -13.20
N ARG A 240 11.67 3.80 -13.76
CA ARG A 240 11.84 5.16 -14.33
C ARG A 240 11.09 6.20 -13.51
N VAL A 241 11.44 7.46 -13.71
CA VAL A 241 10.72 8.59 -13.10
C VAL A 241 9.23 8.56 -13.41
N GLY A 242 8.42 9.11 -12.49
CA GLY A 242 6.96 9.18 -12.64
C GLY A 242 6.17 8.30 -11.68
N LEU A 243 6.75 7.90 -10.54
CA LEU A 243 6.07 7.12 -9.51
C LEU A 243 4.72 7.72 -9.08
N LEU A 244 4.63 9.05 -8.96
CA LEU A 244 3.38 9.73 -8.62
C LEU A 244 2.26 9.45 -9.63
N GLN A 245 2.60 9.28 -10.91
CA GLN A 245 1.62 8.95 -11.94
C GLN A 245 1.04 7.55 -11.71
N TYR A 246 1.88 6.57 -11.33
CA TYR A 246 1.41 5.24 -10.97
C TYR A 246 0.46 5.28 -9.77
N LEU A 247 0.81 6.04 -8.73
CA LEU A 247 -0.02 6.20 -7.53
C LEU A 247 -1.38 6.90 -7.84
N HIS A 248 -1.39 7.95 -8.66
CA HIS A 248 -2.63 8.62 -9.01
C HIS A 248 -3.55 7.75 -9.87
N VAL A 249 -3.01 6.99 -10.82
CA VAL A 249 -3.81 6.12 -11.69
C VAL A 249 -4.32 4.90 -10.93
N SER A 250 -3.63 4.45 -9.87
CA SER A 250 -4.04 3.27 -9.10
C SER A 250 -5.26 3.49 -8.19
N VAL A 251 -5.65 4.74 -7.90
CA VAL A 251 -6.79 5.05 -6.99
C VAL A 251 -7.81 6.00 -7.65
N GLY A 252 -7.98 5.86 -8.97
CA GLY A 252 -8.98 6.58 -9.76
C GLY A 252 -10.40 6.03 -9.63
#